data_AF-A0A7C5DC20-F1
#
_entry.id   AF-A0A7C5DC20-F1
#
_cell.length_a   1.000
_cell.length_b   1.000
_cell.length_c   1.000
_cell.angle_alpha   90.00
_cell.angle_beta   90.00
_cell.angle_gamma   90.00
#
_symmetry.space_group_name_H-M   'P 1'
#
loop_
_entity.id
_entity.type
_entity.pdbx_description
1 polymer ?
#
loop_
_entity_poly.entity_id
_entity_poly.type
_entity_poly.pdbx_seq_one_letter_code
_entity_poly.pdbx_strand_id
1 'polypeptide(L)'
;MHINYQFYYLWRIYLDMDTSNGIPIIPDDHPRAKSLHYRHLLVEAMHQKIVTPSGLCAHGRGEAFDYLIGERTTPIAEKSMEAAMAVLLTAKHPIISVNGNVAALVGKELVEFSQIFHIPLEINIFYQAEGRLDAITQLLQSYG
;
A
#
# COMPACT_ATOMS: atom_id res chain seq x y z
N MET A 1 -27.87 -23.41 18.00
CA MET A 1 -27.52 -22.15 17.31
C MET A 1 -27.64 -22.40 15.81
N HIS A 2 -28.71 -21.93 15.17
CA HIS A 2 -28.89 -22.04 13.72
C HIS A 2 -28.30 -20.81 13.05
N ILE A 3 -27.20 -20.98 12.34
CA ILE A 3 -26.62 -19.93 11.48
C ILE A 3 -27.26 -20.08 10.10
N ASN A 4 -28.01 -19.07 9.66
CA ASN A 4 -28.66 -19.05 8.34
C ASN A 4 -27.73 -18.41 7.31
N TYR A 5 -27.35 -19.18 6.29
CA TYR A 5 -26.47 -18.76 5.21
C TYR A 5 -27.22 -18.33 3.92
N GLN A 6 -28.56 -18.29 3.90
CA GLN A 6 -29.33 -17.89 2.70
C GLN A 6 -28.92 -16.51 2.18
N PHE A 7 -28.69 -15.55 3.08
CA PHE A 7 -28.23 -14.21 2.70
C PHE A 7 -26.82 -14.21 2.10
N TYR A 8 -25.92 -15.09 2.58
CA TYR A 8 -24.57 -15.23 2.04
C TYR A 8 -24.59 -15.75 0.60
N TYR A 9 -25.42 -16.76 0.30
CA TYR A 9 -25.56 -17.26 -1.06
C TYR A 9 -26.28 -16.25 -1.98
N LEU A 10 -27.28 -15.52 -1.48
CA LEU A 10 -27.94 -14.45 -2.23
C LEU A 10 -26.97 -13.32 -2.61
N TRP A 11 -26.14 -12.86 -1.68
CA TRP A 11 -25.13 -11.82 -1.96
C TRP A 11 -24.05 -12.30 -2.94
N ARG A 12 -23.65 -13.57 -2.86
CA ARG A 12 -22.66 -14.16 -3.76
C ARG A 12 -23.16 -14.30 -5.19
N ILE A 13 -24.47 -14.53 -5.39
CA ILE A 13 -25.11 -14.58 -6.72
C ILE A 13 -25.29 -13.16 -7.30
N TYR A 14 -25.58 -12.15 -6.45
CA TYR A 14 -25.78 -10.77 -6.90
C TYR A 14 -24.50 -10.05 -7.30
N LEU A 15 -23.35 -10.49 -6.78
CA LEU A 15 -22.09 -9.84 -7.09
C LEU A 15 -21.49 -10.32 -8.39
N ASP A 16 -21.65 -11.58 -8.81
CA ASP A 16 -21.05 -12.19 -10.03
C ASP A 16 -19.69 -11.56 -10.40
N MET A 17 -18.89 -11.25 -9.37
CA MET A 17 -17.65 -10.53 -9.53
C MET A 17 -16.67 -11.60 -9.90
N ASP A 18 -16.25 -11.59 -11.15
CA ASP A 18 -15.15 -12.42 -11.61
C ASP A 18 -14.00 -12.25 -10.60
N THR A 19 -13.54 -13.34 -9.99
CA THR A 19 -12.55 -13.27 -8.91
C THR A 19 -11.24 -13.89 -9.37
N SER A 20 -10.15 -13.15 -9.22
CA SER A 20 -8.80 -13.73 -9.30
C SER A 20 -8.33 -14.01 -7.87
N ASN A 21 -8.04 -15.27 -7.54
CA ASN A 21 -7.57 -15.67 -6.20
C ASN A 21 -8.48 -15.25 -5.02
N GLY A 22 -9.79 -15.15 -5.24
CA GLY A 22 -10.76 -14.74 -4.21
C GLY A 22 -10.89 -13.23 -4.01
N ILE A 23 -10.25 -12.43 -4.88
CA ILE A 23 -10.32 -10.97 -4.89
C ILE A 23 -11.25 -10.53 -6.04
N PRO A 24 -12.27 -9.70 -5.78
CA PRO A 24 -13.17 -9.21 -6.82
C PRO A 24 -12.45 -8.37 -7.88
N ILE A 25 -12.74 -8.63 -9.16
CA ILE A 25 -12.31 -7.76 -10.28
C ILE A 25 -13.13 -6.47 -10.22
N ILE A 26 -12.43 -5.33 -10.15
CA ILE A 26 -13.05 -4.01 -10.10
C ILE A 26 -12.98 -3.40 -11.50
N PRO A 27 -14.12 -3.04 -12.12
CA PRO A 27 -14.12 -2.31 -13.38
C PRO A 27 -13.36 -0.98 -13.28
N ASP A 28 -12.64 -0.59 -14.33
CA ASP A 28 -11.86 0.66 -14.37
C ASP A 28 -12.75 1.91 -14.25
N ASP A 29 -14.00 1.83 -14.69
CA ASP A 29 -15.00 2.90 -14.60
C ASP A 29 -15.71 2.97 -13.24
N HIS A 30 -15.40 2.05 -12.32
CA HIS A 30 -15.98 2.06 -10.98
C HIS A 30 -15.54 3.33 -10.22
N PRO A 31 -16.45 4.07 -9.57
CA PRO A 31 -16.13 5.34 -8.90
C PRO A 31 -15.09 5.20 -7.79
N ARG A 32 -14.89 3.98 -7.26
CA ARG A 32 -13.92 3.66 -6.21
C ARG A 32 -12.79 2.73 -6.66
N ALA A 33 -12.58 2.58 -7.98
CA ALA A 33 -11.61 1.63 -8.54
C ALA A 33 -10.22 1.76 -7.88
N LYS A 34 -9.72 2.99 -7.77
CA LYS A 34 -8.41 3.28 -7.18
C LYS A 34 -8.28 2.88 -5.71
N SER A 35 -9.24 3.24 -4.86
CA SER A 35 -9.24 2.86 -3.43
C SER A 35 -9.29 1.34 -3.26
N LEU A 36 -10.18 0.68 -4.00
CA LEU A 36 -10.33 -0.77 -3.93
C LEU A 36 -9.08 -1.52 -4.46
N HIS A 37 -8.44 -1.01 -5.51
CA HIS A 37 -7.20 -1.55 -6.04
C HIS A 37 -6.08 -1.56 -4.97
N TYR A 38 -5.85 -0.45 -4.28
CA TYR A 38 -4.81 -0.40 -3.23
C TYR A 38 -5.12 -1.30 -2.04
N ARG A 39 -6.40 -1.46 -1.67
CA ARG A 39 -6.80 -2.44 -0.65
C ARG A 39 -6.43 -3.86 -1.06
N HIS A 40 -6.68 -4.22 -2.31
CA HIS A 40 -6.35 -5.55 -2.82
C HIS A 40 -4.84 -5.79 -2.83
N LEU A 41 -4.04 -4.82 -3.30
CA LEU A 41 -2.57 -4.90 -3.23
C LEU A 41 -2.07 -5.16 -1.81
N LEU A 42 -2.63 -4.48 -0.81
CA LEU A 42 -2.23 -4.67 0.57
C LEU A 42 -2.64 -6.03 1.14
N VAL A 43 -3.81 -6.54 0.77
CA VAL A 43 -4.26 -7.89 1.15
C VAL A 43 -3.34 -8.95 0.56
N GLU A 44 -2.99 -8.84 -0.72
CA GLU A 44 -2.03 -9.74 -1.38
C GLU A 44 -0.65 -9.65 -0.71
N ALA A 45 -0.15 -8.44 -0.48
CA ALA A 45 1.12 -8.21 0.20
C ALA A 45 1.12 -8.73 1.65
N MET A 46 -0.02 -8.76 2.33
CA MET A 46 -0.14 -9.40 3.64
C MET A 46 0.06 -10.92 3.53
N HIS A 47 -0.55 -11.57 2.55
CA HIS A 47 -0.34 -13.01 2.30
C HIS A 47 1.10 -13.33 1.90
N GLN A 48 1.80 -12.39 1.26
CA GLN A 48 3.23 -12.47 0.94
C GLN A 48 4.16 -12.12 2.12
N LYS A 49 3.62 -11.92 3.34
CA LYS A 49 4.35 -11.52 4.56
C LYS A 49 4.94 -10.10 4.55
N ILE A 50 4.70 -9.33 3.48
CA ILE A 50 5.21 -7.96 3.29
C ILE A 50 4.44 -6.99 4.19
N VAL A 51 3.12 -7.12 4.30
CA VAL A 51 2.24 -6.28 5.14
C VAL A 51 1.78 -7.06 6.37
N THR A 52 1.61 -6.41 7.52
CA THR A 52 1.03 -7.05 8.72
C THR A 52 -0.48 -6.83 8.77
N PRO A 53 -1.24 -7.62 9.56
CA PRO A 53 -2.64 -7.30 9.84
C PRO A 53 -2.82 -5.87 10.39
N SER A 54 -1.93 -5.42 11.27
CA SER A 54 -1.92 -4.03 11.77
C SER A 54 -1.66 -3.00 10.66
N GLY A 55 -0.90 -3.37 9.62
CA GLY A 55 -0.67 -2.58 8.42
C GLY A 55 -1.95 -2.37 7.59
N LEU A 56 -2.82 -3.38 7.51
CA LEU A 56 -4.15 -3.22 6.90
C LEU A 56 -5.02 -2.24 7.68
N CYS A 57 -5.03 -2.37 9.02
CA CYS A 57 -5.74 -1.41 9.88
C CYS A 57 -5.18 0.01 9.75
N ALA A 58 -3.87 0.16 9.59
CA ALA A 58 -3.23 1.45 9.36
C ALA A 58 -3.65 2.08 8.03
N HIS A 59 -3.76 1.28 6.97
CA HIS A 59 -4.27 1.75 5.68
C HIS A 59 -5.71 2.25 5.78
N GLY A 60 -6.60 1.50 6.43
CA GLY A 60 -7.99 1.94 6.63
C GLY A 60 -8.11 3.28 7.38
N ARG A 61 -7.20 3.55 8.33
CA ARG A 61 -7.10 4.88 8.96
C ARG A 61 -6.64 5.95 7.97
N GLY A 62 -5.67 5.64 7.13
CA GLY A 62 -5.20 6.53 6.06
C GLY A 62 -6.33 6.90 5.10
N GLU A 63 -7.09 5.91 4.61
CA GLU A 63 -8.25 6.13 3.75
C GLU A 63 -9.30 7.01 4.41
N ALA A 64 -9.59 6.81 5.71
CA ALA A 64 -10.52 7.65 6.45
C ALA A 64 -10.14 9.14 6.38
N PHE A 65 -8.85 9.47 6.52
CA PHE A 65 -8.36 10.84 6.34
C PHE A 65 -8.37 11.27 4.87
N ASP A 66 -8.06 10.36 3.95
CA ASP A 66 -8.04 10.64 2.51
C ASP A 66 -9.42 11.11 2.02
N TYR A 67 -10.51 10.50 2.50
CA TYR A 67 -11.87 10.98 2.25
C TYR A 67 -12.10 12.41 2.74
N LEU A 68 -11.58 12.76 3.93
CA LEU A 68 -11.76 14.09 4.52
C LEU A 68 -11.02 15.17 3.72
N ILE A 69 -9.89 14.83 3.11
CA ILE A 69 -9.11 15.76 2.27
C ILE A 69 -9.51 15.73 0.78
N GLY A 70 -10.44 14.86 0.42
CA GLY A 70 -11.04 14.76 -0.91
C GLY A 70 -10.22 13.95 -1.91
N GLU A 71 -9.50 12.92 -1.44
CA GLU A 71 -8.75 11.94 -2.24
C GLU A 71 -7.81 12.59 -3.29
N ARG A 72 -7.15 13.68 -2.88
CA ARG A 72 -6.27 14.48 -3.75
C ARG A 72 -5.06 15.02 -3.01
N THR A 73 -4.00 15.30 -3.77
CA THR A 73 -2.89 16.13 -3.29
C THR A 73 -3.41 17.55 -3.03
N THR A 74 -3.26 18.02 -1.79
CA THR A 74 -3.65 19.39 -1.43
C THR A 74 -2.51 20.38 -1.70
N PRO A 75 -2.79 21.69 -1.88
CA PRO A 75 -1.73 22.68 -2.06
C PRO A 75 -0.73 22.74 -0.91
N ILE A 76 -1.17 22.43 0.32
CA ILE A 76 -0.30 22.34 1.50
C ILE A 76 0.62 21.12 1.39
N ALA A 77 0.10 19.97 0.94
CA ALA A 77 0.90 18.78 0.71
C ALA A 77 1.95 19.02 -0.39
N GLU A 78 1.57 19.68 -1.47
CA GLU A 78 2.48 20.03 -2.58
C GLU A 78 3.66 20.89 -2.10
N LYS A 79 3.38 21.98 -1.37
CA LYS A 79 4.42 22.82 -0.76
C LYS A 79 5.29 22.08 0.26
N SER A 80 4.72 21.11 0.98
CA SER A 80 5.48 20.29 1.93
C SER A 80 6.41 19.32 1.21
N MET A 81 5.98 18.75 0.07
CA MET A 81 6.82 17.91 -0.78
C MET A 81 8.01 18.70 -1.35
N GLU A 82 7.80 19.93 -1.82
CA GLU A 82 8.89 20.81 -2.28
C GLU A 82 9.94 21.05 -1.18
N ALA A 83 9.49 21.38 0.03
CA ALA A 83 10.37 21.58 1.17
C ALA A 83 11.13 20.30 1.56
N ALA A 84 10.44 19.15 1.57
CA ALA A 84 11.06 17.86 1.85
C ALA A 84 12.14 17.52 0.81
N MET A 85 11.90 17.78 -0.47
CA MET A 85 12.89 17.59 -1.52
C MET A 85 14.11 18.50 -1.34
N ALA A 86 13.92 19.77 -0.99
CA ALA A 86 15.04 20.67 -0.71
C ALA A 86 15.90 20.15 0.45
N VAL A 87 15.28 19.62 1.51
CA VAL A 87 15.98 19.00 2.64
C VAL A 87 16.74 17.75 2.20
N LEU A 88 16.11 16.85 1.43
CA LEU A 88 16.74 15.62 0.96
C LEU A 88 17.96 15.91 0.06
N LEU A 89 17.85 16.86 -0.87
CA LEU A 89 18.90 17.21 -1.81
C LEU A 89 20.10 17.93 -1.17
N THR A 90 19.90 18.55 0.00
CA THR A 90 20.95 19.31 0.71
C THR A 90 21.52 18.55 1.91
N ALA A 91 20.93 17.42 2.26
CA ALA A 91 21.41 16.56 3.36
C ALA A 91 22.76 15.90 3.02
N LYS A 92 23.61 15.73 4.03
CA LYS A 92 24.92 15.05 3.85
C LYS A 92 24.78 13.53 3.72
N HIS A 93 23.84 12.95 4.46
CA HIS A 93 23.60 11.50 4.51
C HIS A 93 22.08 11.22 4.54
N PRO A 94 21.34 11.57 3.47
CA PRO A 94 19.92 11.25 3.41
C PRO A 94 19.72 9.72 3.33
N ILE A 95 18.69 9.23 4.03
CA ILE A 95 18.22 7.83 3.97
C ILE A 95 16.70 7.88 3.95
N ILE A 96 16.05 7.07 3.12
CA ILE A 96 14.59 6.92 3.13
C ILE A 96 14.21 5.60 3.80
N SER A 97 13.39 5.70 4.85
CA SER A 97 12.90 4.51 5.55
C SER A 97 11.75 3.85 4.79
N VAL A 98 11.78 2.53 4.71
CA VAL A 98 10.79 1.71 4.01
C VAL A 98 10.19 0.69 4.97
N ASN A 99 8.85 0.67 5.05
CA ASN A 99 8.11 -0.37 5.75
C ASN A 99 7.30 -1.22 4.76
N GLY A 100 6.60 -2.24 5.28
CA GLY A 100 5.80 -3.15 4.46
C GLY A 100 4.69 -2.49 3.64
N ASN A 101 3.98 -1.50 4.20
CA ASN A 101 2.92 -0.79 3.47
C ASN A 101 3.51 0.06 2.34
N VAL A 102 4.63 0.73 2.57
CA VAL A 102 5.33 1.52 1.55
C VAL A 102 5.82 0.60 0.42
N ALA A 103 6.49 -0.50 0.77
CA ALA A 103 6.98 -1.46 -0.22
C ALA A 103 5.85 -2.03 -1.09
N ALA A 104 4.69 -2.35 -0.49
CA ALA A 104 3.54 -2.91 -1.21
C ALA A 104 2.82 -1.91 -2.13
N LEU A 105 2.78 -0.62 -1.76
CA LEU A 105 2.00 0.38 -2.48
C LEU A 105 2.79 1.14 -3.54
N VAL A 106 4.05 1.46 -3.23
CA VAL A 106 4.90 2.36 -4.04
C VAL A 106 6.35 1.89 -4.11
N GLY A 107 6.60 0.60 -3.92
CA GLY A 107 7.96 0.05 -3.87
C GLY A 107 8.75 0.31 -5.14
N LYS A 108 8.10 0.22 -6.31
CA LYS A 108 8.73 0.46 -7.61
C LYS A 108 9.13 1.92 -7.78
N GLU A 109 8.19 2.84 -7.56
CA GLU A 109 8.41 4.28 -7.64
C GLU A 109 9.47 4.73 -6.64
N LEU A 110 9.53 4.11 -5.46
CA LEU A 110 10.51 4.43 -4.43
C LEU A 110 11.93 3.95 -4.79
N VAL A 111 12.06 2.78 -5.43
CA VAL A 111 13.35 2.29 -5.95
C VAL A 111 13.84 3.21 -7.06
N GLU A 112 12.97 3.58 -8.00
CA GLU A 112 13.28 4.55 -9.06
C GLU A 112 13.71 5.91 -8.47
N PHE A 113 12.96 6.43 -7.49
CA PHE A 113 13.31 7.66 -6.78
C PHE A 113 14.70 7.57 -6.12
N SER A 114 14.98 6.47 -5.41
CA SER A 114 16.27 6.19 -4.77
C SER A 114 17.41 6.20 -5.78
N GLN A 115 17.23 5.57 -6.95
CA GLN A 115 18.23 5.54 -8.03
C GLN A 115 18.48 6.93 -8.63
N ILE A 116 17.42 7.70 -8.92
CA ILE A 116 17.53 9.05 -9.50
C ILE A 116 18.30 9.98 -8.57
N PHE A 117 17.95 10.00 -7.29
CA PHE A 117 18.53 10.92 -6.31
C PHE A 117 19.74 10.36 -5.55
N HIS A 118 20.12 9.12 -5.81
CA HIS A 118 21.19 8.40 -5.11
C HIS A 118 21.00 8.38 -3.58
N ILE A 119 19.75 8.21 -3.14
CA ILE A 119 19.37 8.19 -1.72
C ILE A 119 19.10 6.75 -1.30
N PRO A 120 19.89 6.15 -0.39
CA PRO A 120 19.70 4.78 0.04
C PRO A 120 18.34 4.55 0.72
N LEU A 121 17.79 3.35 0.52
CA LEU A 121 16.60 2.85 1.19
C LEU A 121 16.99 2.00 2.41
N GLU A 122 16.34 2.22 3.55
CA GLU A 122 16.52 1.43 4.77
C GLU A 122 15.20 0.75 5.16
N ILE A 123 15.18 -0.58 5.17
CA ILE A 123 14.01 -1.33 5.63
C ILE A 123 13.91 -1.21 7.15
N ASN A 124 12.86 -0.53 7.64
CA ASN A 124 12.58 -0.36 9.06
C ASN A 124 11.21 -0.97 9.39
N ILE A 125 11.21 -2.03 10.20
CA ILE A 125 10.02 -2.77 10.57
C ILE A 125 9.82 -2.74 12.09
N PHE A 126 8.61 -2.37 12.51
CA PHE A 126 8.22 -2.36 13.92
C PHE A 126 7.94 -3.78 14.45
N TYR A 127 7.23 -4.59 13.67
CA TYR A 127 6.94 -5.99 14.00
C TYR A 127 7.88 -6.90 13.21
N GLN A 128 8.81 -7.52 13.91
CA GLN A 128 9.64 -8.56 13.33
C GLN A 128 8.82 -9.86 13.25
N ALA A 129 8.83 -10.48 12.08
CA ALA A 129 8.24 -11.78 11.83
C ALA A 129 9.17 -12.54 10.89
N GLU A 130 9.22 -13.86 11.04
CA GLU A 130 10.07 -14.72 10.24
C GLU A 130 9.79 -14.56 8.74
N GLY A 131 10.83 -14.31 7.96
CA GLY A 131 10.76 -14.12 6.50
C GLY A 131 10.15 -12.79 6.03
N ARG A 132 9.71 -11.90 6.94
CA ARG A 132 9.17 -10.58 6.56
C ARG A 132 10.24 -9.67 5.96
N LEU A 133 11.40 -9.60 6.61
CA LEU A 133 12.53 -8.79 6.12
C LEU A 133 12.96 -9.27 4.74
N ASP A 134 13.07 -10.58 4.56
CA ASP A 134 13.45 -11.20 3.28
C ASP A 134 12.41 -10.91 2.20
N ALA A 135 11.11 -11.03 2.51
CA ALA A 135 10.03 -10.73 1.57
C ALA A 135 10.04 -9.27 1.11
N ILE A 136 10.23 -8.31 2.02
CA ILE A 136 10.35 -6.88 1.66
C ILE A 136 11.61 -6.65 0.82
N THR A 137 12.74 -7.26 1.22
CA THR A 137 14.02 -7.13 0.51
C THR A 137 13.91 -7.64 -0.92
N GLN A 138 13.37 -8.84 -1.10
CA GLN A 138 13.18 -9.46 -2.42
C GLN A 138 12.22 -8.64 -3.30
N LEU A 139 11.14 -8.11 -2.73
CA LEU A 139 10.22 -7.25 -3.47
C LEU A 139 10.94 -6.01 -4.00
N LEU A 140 11.65 -5.27 -3.14
CA LEU A 140 12.34 -4.05 -3.55
C LEU A 140 13.44 -4.33 -4.58
N GLN A 141 14.24 -5.38 -4.38
CA GLN A 141 15.27 -5.82 -5.34
C GLN A 141 14.70 -6.26 -6.69
N SER A 142 13.44 -6.70 -6.74
CA SER A 142 12.79 -7.06 -8.01
C SER A 142 12.49 -5.85 -8.90
N TYR A 143 12.54 -4.63 -8.35
CA TYR A 143 12.29 -3.39 -9.08
C TYR A 143 13.56 -2.72 -9.64
N GLY A 144 14.76 -3.17 -9.25
CA GLY A 144 16.07 -2.61 -9.66
C GLY A 144 16.98 -2.36 -8.47
#